data_AF-A0A7C4T8D4-F1
#
_entry.id   AF-A0A7C4T8D4-F1
#
_cell.length_a   1.000
_cell.length_b   1.000
_cell.length_c   1.000
_cell.angle_alpha   90.00
_cell.angle_beta   90.00
_cell.angle_gamma   90.00
#
_symmetry.space_group_name_H-M   'P 1'
#
loop_
_entity.id
_entity.type
_entity.pdbx_description
1 polymer ?
#
loop_
_entity_poly.entity_id
_entity_poly.type
_entity_poly.pdbx_seq_one_letter_code
_entity_poly.pdbx_strand_id
1 'polypeptide(L)'
;MLHLSFGNVKEGQMRDFQAWVKKNEGALSKHAPPGWLYRGTYACVYGFGPSDMAQLWEIGRYGDLDKGREHADKEWDRLQQEMTEFFEPHTTVPAVLLREIGDTKIIEPTKKPKK
;
A
#
# COMPACT_ATOMS: atom_id res chain seq x y z
N MET A 1 2.78 -8.91 7.82
CA MET A 1 3.13 -7.47 7.81
C MET A 1 2.05 -6.71 7.07
N LEU A 2 1.80 -5.44 7.41
CA LEU A 2 0.83 -4.61 6.70
C LEU A 2 1.57 -3.51 5.91
N HIS A 3 1.39 -3.50 4.60
CA HIS A 3 1.95 -2.49 3.70
C HIS A 3 0.84 -1.51 3.29
N LEU A 4 1.07 -0.23 3.53
CA LEU A 4 0.19 0.87 3.15
C LEU A 4 0.90 1.73 2.11
N SER A 5 0.33 1.84 0.91
CA SER A 5 0.73 2.85 -0.07
C SER A 5 -0.31 3.97 -0.10
N PHE A 6 0.14 5.18 -0.37
CA PHE A 6 -0.70 6.38 -0.39
C PHE A 6 -0.57 7.08 -1.74
N GLY A 7 -1.55 7.91 -2.07
CA GLY A 7 -1.54 8.66 -3.32
C GLY A 7 -2.54 9.80 -3.32
N ASN A 8 -2.15 10.90 -3.98
CA ASN A 8 -3.04 12.04 -4.25
C ASN A 8 -3.61 11.90 -5.66
N VAL A 9 -4.93 11.89 -5.74
CA VAL A 9 -5.65 11.73 -7.00
C VAL A 9 -5.66 13.09 -7.70
N LYS A 10 -5.36 13.11 -8.99
CA LYS A 10 -5.39 14.34 -9.80
C LYS A 10 -6.75 15.04 -9.65
N GLU A 11 -6.74 16.37 -9.70
CA GLU A 11 -7.95 17.17 -9.61
C GLU A 11 -9.03 16.69 -10.61
N GLY A 12 -10.26 16.53 -10.12
CA GLY A 12 -11.40 16.06 -10.92
C GLY A 12 -11.45 14.55 -11.21
N GLN A 13 -10.41 13.77 -10.90
CA GLN A 13 -10.32 12.34 -11.25
C GLN A 13 -10.89 11.39 -10.18
N MET A 14 -11.25 11.87 -8.99
CA MET A 14 -11.68 11.02 -7.86
C MET A 14 -12.89 10.12 -8.20
N ARG A 15 -13.86 10.63 -8.98
CA ARG A 15 -15.02 9.84 -9.41
C ARG A 15 -14.60 8.66 -10.29
N ASP A 16 -13.75 8.92 -11.27
CA ASP A 16 -13.31 7.91 -12.24
C ASP A 16 -12.37 6.90 -11.58
N PHE A 17 -11.50 7.36 -10.68
CA PHE A 17 -10.68 6.50 -9.83
C PHE A 17 -11.54 5.57 -8.97
N GLN A 18 -12.58 6.08 -8.30
CA GLN A 18 -13.49 5.24 -7.50
C GLN A 18 -14.19 4.17 -8.37
N ALA A 19 -14.66 4.56 -9.56
CA ALA A 19 -15.30 3.62 -10.48
C ALA A 19 -14.31 2.55 -10.97
N TRP A 20 -13.08 2.94 -11.28
CA TRP A 20 -12.01 2.04 -11.66
C TRP A 20 -11.66 1.06 -10.55
N VAL A 21 -11.51 1.54 -9.30
CA VAL A 21 -11.23 0.68 -8.14
C VAL A 21 -12.32 -0.38 -8.02
N LYS A 22 -13.60 0.02 -7.90
CA LYS A 22 -14.75 -0.91 -7.76
C LYS A 22 -14.81 -1.97 -8.85
N LYS A 23 -14.44 -1.61 -10.09
CA LYS A 23 -14.40 -2.54 -11.22
C LYS A 23 -13.27 -3.56 -11.09
N ASN A 24 -12.14 -3.18 -10.48
CA ASN A 24 -10.90 -3.94 -10.53
C ASN A 24 -10.45 -4.55 -9.18
N GLU A 25 -11.11 -4.31 -8.04
CA GLU A 25 -10.70 -4.85 -6.72
C GLU A 25 -10.50 -6.37 -6.74
N GLY A 26 -11.39 -7.11 -7.41
CA GLY A 26 -11.27 -8.56 -7.57
C GLY A 26 -10.03 -8.96 -8.40
N ALA A 27 -9.70 -8.18 -9.44
CA ALA A 27 -8.52 -8.42 -10.26
C ALA A 27 -7.23 -8.07 -9.50
N LEU A 28 -7.23 -6.96 -8.73
CA LEU A 28 -6.13 -6.59 -7.83
C LEU A 28 -5.82 -7.70 -6.83
N SER A 29 -6.86 -8.31 -6.25
CA SER A 29 -6.68 -9.44 -5.33
C SER A 29 -6.18 -10.70 -6.03
N LYS A 30 -6.75 -11.04 -7.20
CA LYS A 30 -6.45 -12.28 -7.93
C LYS A 30 -5.06 -12.29 -8.56
N HIS A 31 -4.62 -11.16 -9.10
CA HIS A 31 -3.37 -11.02 -9.84
C HIS A 31 -2.24 -10.42 -8.99
N ALA A 32 -2.46 -10.29 -7.67
CA ALA A 32 -1.46 -9.83 -6.73
C ALA A 32 -0.20 -10.72 -6.76
N PRO A 33 0.98 -10.16 -6.43
CA PRO A 33 2.19 -10.95 -6.29
C PRO A 33 2.06 -12.07 -5.25
N PRO A 34 2.78 -13.19 -5.40
CA PRO A 34 2.75 -14.28 -4.42
C PRO A 34 3.12 -13.80 -3.01
N GLY A 35 2.29 -14.11 -2.02
CA GLY A 35 2.48 -13.70 -0.63
C GLY A 35 1.94 -12.30 -0.29
N TRP A 36 1.32 -11.63 -1.26
CA TRP A 36 0.57 -10.40 -1.07
C TRP A 36 -0.92 -10.69 -1.03
N LEU A 37 -1.60 -10.19 -0.02
CA LEU A 37 -3.04 -10.29 0.14
C LEU A 37 -3.63 -8.88 0.12
N TYR A 38 -4.45 -8.61 -0.90
CA TYR A 38 -5.15 -7.34 -1.03
C TYR A 38 -6.16 -7.16 0.11
N ARG A 39 -6.11 -6.01 0.80
CA ARG A 39 -7.07 -5.67 1.87
C ARG A 39 -8.03 -4.57 1.49
N GLY A 40 -7.73 -3.82 0.44
CA GLY A 40 -8.62 -2.80 -0.12
C GLY A 40 -7.89 -1.51 -0.50
N THR A 41 -8.63 -0.65 -1.20
CA THR A 41 -8.26 0.74 -1.48
C THR A 41 -9.26 1.64 -0.77
N TYR A 42 -8.79 2.55 0.06
CA TYR A 42 -9.59 3.37 0.97
C TYR A 42 -9.38 4.85 0.67
N ALA A 43 -10.45 5.64 0.69
CA ALA A 43 -10.35 7.09 0.69
C ALA A 43 -10.02 7.59 2.11
N CYS A 44 -9.12 8.55 2.19
CA CYS A 44 -8.88 9.35 3.38
C CYS A 44 -9.98 10.41 3.47
N VAL A 45 -10.78 10.36 4.53
CA VAL A 45 -11.98 11.21 4.68
C VAL A 45 -11.80 12.21 5.82
N TYR A 46 -12.57 13.32 5.76
CA TYR A 46 -12.57 14.37 6.78
C TYR A 46 -11.20 15.05 7.01
N GLY A 47 -10.33 15.06 6.00
CA GLY A 47 -8.99 15.64 6.12
C GLY A 47 -8.04 14.82 6.99
N PHE A 48 -8.40 13.59 7.35
CA PHE A 48 -7.50 12.67 8.05
C PHE A 48 -6.63 11.92 7.06
N GLY A 49 -5.36 11.72 7.43
CA GLY A 49 -4.40 10.96 6.64
C GLY A 49 -3.47 11.87 5.82
N PRO A 50 -2.41 11.28 5.25
CA PRO A 50 -1.37 12.05 4.56
C PRO A 50 -1.70 12.34 3.08
N SER A 51 -2.79 11.79 2.54
CA SER A 51 -3.12 11.81 1.11
C SER A 51 -4.61 11.54 0.89
N ASP A 52 -5.09 11.60 -0.35
CA ASP A 52 -6.50 11.32 -0.69
C ASP A 52 -6.91 9.86 -0.50
N MET A 53 -5.98 8.92 -0.64
CA MET A 53 -6.27 7.49 -0.50
C MET A 53 -5.12 6.70 0.11
N ALA A 54 -5.45 5.50 0.60
CA ALA A 54 -4.52 4.46 1.05
C ALA A 54 -4.88 3.11 0.41
N GLN A 55 -3.91 2.37 -0.12
CA GLN A 55 -4.07 0.98 -0.55
C GLN A 55 -3.33 0.05 0.41
N LEU A 56 -4.02 -0.98 0.89
CA LEU A 56 -3.55 -1.84 1.97
C LEU A 56 -3.31 -3.26 1.46
N TRP A 57 -2.16 -3.82 1.84
CA TRP A 57 -1.74 -5.18 1.53
C TRP A 57 -1.22 -5.87 2.79
N GLU A 58 -1.65 -7.11 3.00
CA GLU A 58 -0.97 -8.01 3.92
C GLU A 58 0.16 -8.75 3.19
N ILE A 59 1.36 -8.69 3.74
CA ILE A 59 2.57 -9.32 3.19
C ILE A 59 3.07 -10.34 4.20
N GLY A 60 3.20 -11.59 3.77
CA GLY A 60 3.55 -12.71 4.64
C GLY A 60 4.94 -12.55 5.27
N ARG A 61 5.96 -12.33 4.44
CA ARG A 61 7.37 -12.19 4.85
C ARG A 61 8.13 -11.23 3.95
N TYR A 62 9.31 -10.78 4.39
CA TYR A 62 10.15 -9.86 3.60
C TYR A 62 10.50 -10.39 2.22
N GLY A 63 10.78 -11.70 2.08
CA GLY A 63 11.08 -12.29 0.77
C GLY A 63 9.90 -12.25 -0.22
N ASP A 64 8.67 -12.01 0.23
CA ASP A 64 7.54 -11.81 -0.68
C ASP A 64 7.56 -10.38 -1.30
N LEU A 65 8.30 -9.43 -0.73
CA LEU A 65 8.56 -8.12 -1.37
C LEU A 65 9.42 -8.28 -2.62
N ASP A 66 10.44 -9.14 -2.56
CA ASP A 66 11.30 -9.43 -3.72
C ASP A 66 10.50 -10.13 -4.82
N LYS A 67 9.61 -11.08 -4.45
CA LYS A 67 8.64 -11.65 -5.39
C LYS A 67 7.70 -10.62 -5.99
N GLY A 68 7.36 -9.58 -5.23
CA GLY A 68 6.60 -8.43 -5.74
C GLY A 68 7.32 -7.68 -6.85
N ARG A 69 8.65 -7.54 -6.77
CA ARG A 69 9.48 -6.89 -7.80
C ARG A 69 9.66 -7.75 -9.04
N GLU A 70 9.75 -9.06 -8.86
CA GLU A 70 9.93 -10.03 -9.94
C GLU A 70 8.59 -10.50 -10.55
N HIS A 71 7.47 -10.06 -10.00
CA HIS A 71 6.14 -10.49 -10.41
C HIS A 71 5.87 -10.07 -11.85
N ALA A 72 5.63 -11.05 -12.71
CA ALA A 72 5.35 -10.87 -14.12
C ALA A 72 3.95 -11.45 -14.43
N ASP A 73 2.94 -10.60 -14.34
CA ASP A 73 1.56 -10.90 -14.71
C ASP A 73 1.02 -9.73 -15.54
N LYS A 74 0.53 -10.02 -16.75
CA LYS A 74 0.08 -8.98 -17.69
C LYS A 74 -1.13 -8.20 -17.18
N GLU A 75 -2.03 -8.83 -16.45
CA GLU A 75 -3.17 -8.15 -15.85
C GLU A 75 -2.71 -7.29 -14.68
N TRP A 76 -1.76 -7.77 -13.88
CA TRP A 76 -1.13 -6.94 -12.84
C TRP A 76 -0.47 -5.68 -13.43
N ASP A 77 0.33 -5.84 -14.48
CA ASP A 77 1.02 -4.71 -15.13
C ASP A 77 0.03 -3.70 -15.69
N ARG A 78 -1.04 -4.18 -16.36
CA ARG A 78 -2.15 -3.34 -16.84
C ARG A 78 -2.80 -2.57 -15.69
N LEU A 79 -3.12 -3.25 -14.59
CA LEU A 79 -3.76 -2.65 -13.42
C LEU A 79 -2.87 -1.57 -12.79
N GLN A 80 -1.57 -1.84 -12.64
CA GLN A 80 -0.63 -0.86 -12.10
C GLN A 80 -0.52 0.35 -13.03
N GLN A 81 -0.41 0.14 -14.34
CA GLN A 81 -0.35 1.23 -15.32
C GLN A 81 -1.62 2.09 -15.27
N GLU A 82 -2.81 1.49 -15.40
CA GLU A 82 -4.08 2.22 -15.31
C GLU A 82 -4.24 2.96 -13.98
N MET A 83 -3.84 2.32 -12.87
CA MET A 83 -3.90 2.94 -11.54
C MET A 83 -3.02 4.20 -11.47
N THR A 84 -1.80 4.17 -12.02
CA THR A 84 -0.88 5.32 -12.00
C THR A 84 -1.39 6.53 -12.78
N GLU A 85 -2.29 6.34 -13.76
CA GLU A 85 -2.85 7.44 -14.54
C GLU A 85 -3.71 8.40 -13.70
N PHE A 86 -4.26 7.93 -12.58
CA PHE A 86 -5.09 8.73 -11.69
C PHE A 86 -4.30 9.62 -10.72
N PHE A 87 -3.01 9.36 -10.49
CA PHE A 87 -2.24 10.00 -9.42
C PHE A 87 -1.36 11.14 -9.91
N GLU A 88 -1.22 12.17 -9.09
CA GLU A 88 -0.32 13.29 -9.38
C GLU A 88 1.13 12.79 -9.53
N PRO A 89 1.82 13.13 -10.63
CA PRO A 89 3.22 12.74 -10.80
C PRO A 89 4.07 13.35 -9.68
N HIS A 90 5.03 12.58 -9.18
CA HIS A 90 5.98 13.01 -8.14
C HIS A 90 5.37 13.37 -6.76
N THR A 91 4.11 13.03 -6.49
CA THR A 91 3.59 13.03 -5.12
C THR A 91 4.06 11.78 -4.37
N THR A 92 5.33 11.78 -3.97
CA THR A 92 5.86 10.70 -3.13
C THR A 92 5.33 10.86 -1.71
N VAL A 93 4.22 10.19 -1.41
CA VAL A 93 3.87 9.87 -0.03
C VAL A 93 4.50 8.51 0.26
N PRO A 94 5.46 8.43 1.21
CA PRO A 94 6.16 7.18 1.49
C PRO A 94 5.18 6.07 1.86
N ALA A 95 5.35 4.91 1.24
CA ALA A 95 4.67 3.71 1.72
C ALA A 95 5.17 3.37 3.13
N VAL A 96 4.28 2.81 3.94
CA VAL A 96 4.56 2.38 5.31
C VAL A 96 4.45 0.87 5.38
N LEU A 97 5.47 0.21 5.96
CA LEU A 97 5.44 -1.21 6.26
C LEU A 97 5.40 -1.41 7.78
N LEU A 98 4.30 -1.97 8.26
CA LEU A 98 4.04 -2.22 9.67
C LEU A 98 4.20 -3.70 10.02
N ARG A 99 4.71 -3.93 11.23
CA ARG A 99 4.69 -5.24 11.90
C ARG A 99 3.80 -5.15 13.12
N GLU A 100 3.22 -6.28 13.51
CA GLU A 100 2.54 -6.37 14.80
C GLU A 100 3.51 -6.04 15.92
N ILE A 101 3.07 -5.26 16.90
CA ILE A 101 3.95 -4.80 17.99
C ILE A 101 4.53 -5.98 18.78
N GLY A 102 3.77 -7.07 18.94
CA GLY A 102 4.21 -8.30 19.61
C GLY A 102 5.36 -9.01 18.88
N ASP A 103 5.52 -8.77 17.58
CA ASP A 103 6.59 -9.35 16.76
C ASP A 103 7.84 -8.47 16.68
N THR A 104 7.83 -7.29 17.33
CA THR A 104 8.96 -6.36 17.29
C THR A 104 9.90 -6.57 18.47
N LYS A 105 11.21 -6.36 18.24
CA LYS A 105 12.20 -6.41 19.32
C LYS A 105 12.02 -5.20 20.24
N ILE A 106 11.83 -5.45 21.53
CA ILE A 106 11.87 -4.40 22.56
C ILE A 106 13.32 -4.00 22.81
N ILE A 107 13.60 -2.70 22.71
CA ILE A 107 14.89 -2.11 23.09
C ILE A 107 14.71 -1.57 24.52
N GLU A 108 15.16 -2.35 25.50
CA GLU A 108 15.20 -1.93 26.90
C GLU A 108 16.15 -0.73 27.06
N PRO A 109 15.77 0.32 27.82
CA PRO A 109 16.69 1.42 28.12
C PRO A 109 17.91 0.89 28.86
N THR A 110 19.11 1.25 28.42
CA THR A 110 20.32 0.99 29.20
C THR A 110 20.18 1.68 30.56
N LYS A 111 20.24 0.91 31.65
CA LYS A 111 20.21 1.46 33.01
C LYS A 111 21.28 2.54 33.12
N LYS A 112 20.87 3.79 33.39
CA LYS A 112 21.81 4.87 33.68
C LYS A 112 22.74 4.41 34.82
N PRO A 113 24.06 4.62 34.71
CA PRO A 113 24.97 4.30 35.80
C PRO A 113 24.53 5.05 37.06
N LYS A 114 24.40 4.33 38.18
CA LYS A 114 24.14 4.96 39.48
C LYS A 114 25.34 5.87 39.79
N LYS A 115 25.06 7.16 40.00
CA LYS A 115 26.03 8.12 40.54
C LYS A 115 26.41 7.76 41.97
#